data_AF-A0A8T3QGH3-F1
#
_entry.id   AF-A0A8T3QGH3-F1
#
_cell.length_a   1.000
_cell.length_b   1.000
_cell.length_c   1.000
_cell.angle_alpha   90.00
_cell.angle_beta   90.00
_cell.angle_gamma   90.00
#
_symmetry.space_group_name_H-M   'P 1'
#
loop_
_entity.id
_entity.type
_entity.pdbx_description
1 polymer ?
#
loop_
_entity_poly.entity_id
_entity_poly.type
_entity_poly.pdbx_seq_one_letter_code
_entity_poly.pdbx_strand_id
1 'polypeptide(L)'
;SEVNRIQKVLEGANIKLASVASNVAGVSGLAILRALVAGETDPAALAGLARGRMRSKRPALEEALDGRMGAHQRFILATMLRRLDELDRHIAEHERRDRGPPAPFRTGDRAVDDDPGRRSADRRDAPRRERG
;
A
#
# COMPACT_ATOMS: atom_id res chain seq x y z
N SER A 1 -18.92 -6.57 -3.39
CA SER A 1 -17.88 -6.05 -2.48
C SER A 1 -18.40 -4.84 -1.71
N GLU A 2 -17.82 -4.50 -0.55
CA GLU A 2 -18.16 -3.25 0.18
C GLU A 2 -17.87 -2.01 -0.68
N VAL A 3 -16.81 -2.04 -1.49
CA VAL A 3 -16.45 -0.96 -2.43
C VAL A 3 -17.58 -0.66 -3.41
N ASN A 4 -18.23 -1.66 -4.00
CA ASN A 4 -19.35 -1.44 -4.91
C ASN A 4 -20.58 -0.85 -4.19
N ARG A 5 -20.76 -1.16 -2.90
CA ARG A 5 -21.85 -0.57 -2.09
C ARG A 5 -21.55 0.88 -1.75
N ILE A 6 -20.30 1.21 -1.42
CA ILE A 6 -19.83 2.58 -1.24
C ILE A 6 -20.08 3.39 -2.51
N GLN A 7 -19.69 2.86 -3.68
CA GLN A 7 -19.92 3.54 -4.96
C GLN A 7 -21.39 3.88 -5.18
N LYS A 8 -22.32 2.95 -4.92
CA LYS A 8 -23.77 3.22 -5.04
C LYS A 8 -24.26 4.34 -4.12
N VAL A 9 -23.73 4.44 -2.90
CA VAL A 9 -24.08 5.53 -1.98
C VAL A 9 -23.57 6.88 -2.52
N LEU A 10 -22.35 6.90 -3.06
CA LEU A 10 -21.78 8.10 -3.66
C LEU A 10 -22.56 8.54 -4.91
N GLU A 11 -22.90 7.60 -5.79
CA GLU A 11 -23.71 7.88 -6.98
C GLU A 11 -25.07 8.48 -6.62
N GLY A 12 -25.73 7.95 -5.59
CA GLY A 12 -26.98 8.52 -5.06
C GLY A 12 -26.83 9.93 -4.47
N ALA A 13 -25.60 10.37 -4.17
CA ALA A 13 -25.26 11.72 -3.72
C ALA A 13 -24.69 12.60 -4.85
N ASN A 14 -24.71 12.12 -6.11
CA ASN A 14 -24.04 12.74 -7.26
C ASN A 14 -22.51 12.89 -7.10
N ILE A 15 -21.88 12.05 -6.28
CA ILE A 15 -20.42 12.03 -6.08
C ILE A 15 -19.82 10.91 -6.94
N LYS A 16 -18.91 11.27 -7.85
CA LYS A 16 -18.31 10.38 -8.86
C LYS A 16 -16.85 10.02 -8.55
N LEU A 17 -16.46 9.90 -7.28
CA LEU A 17 -15.07 9.63 -6.89
C LEU A 17 -14.42 8.45 -7.63
N ALA A 18 -15.18 7.39 -7.94
CA ALA A 18 -14.68 6.21 -8.65
C ALA A 18 -14.27 6.46 -10.11
N SER A 19 -14.69 7.55 -10.75
CA SER A 19 -14.24 7.91 -12.10
C SER A 19 -12.82 8.48 -12.11
N VAL A 20 -12.37 9.05 -10.99
CA VAL A 20 -11.07 9.73 -10.87
C VAL A 20 -10.07 8.90 -10.07
N ALA A 21 -10.54 8.27 -9.00
CA ALA A 21 -9.73 7.48 -8.09
C ALA A 21 -9.58 6.03 -8.60
N SER A 22 -8.36 5.63 -8.93
CA SER A 22 -8.05 4.24 -9.33
C SER A 22 -8.31 3.21 -8.23
N ASN A 23 -8.32 3.64 -6.96
CA ASN A 23 -8.73 2.82 -5.82
C ASN A 23 -9.46 3.69 -4.79
N VAL A 24 -10.77 3.51 -4.68
CA VAL A 24 -11.65 4.23 -3.74
C VAL A 24 -11.38 3.82 -2.28
N ALA A 25 -10.97 2.58 -2.03
CA ALA A 25 -10.58 2.09 -0.71
C ALA A 25 -9.08 2.28 -0.42
N GLY A 26 -8.35 3.05 -1.25
CA GLY A 26 -6.97 3.43 -0.98
C GLY A 26 -6.88 4.60 0.01
N VAL A 27 -5.66 4.93 0.46
CA VAL A 27 -5.40 5.96 1.48
C VAL A 27 -6.09 7.30 1.18
N SER A 28 -5.99 7.80 -0.05
CA SER A 28 -6.63 9.08 -0.43
C SER A 28 -8.15 8.97 -0.50
N GLY A 29 -8.67 7.87 -1.08
CA GLY A 29 -10.10 7.65 -1.18
C GLY A 29 -10.75 7.52 0.19
N LEU A 30 -10.17 6.72 1.10
CA LEU A 30 -10.65 6.59 2.48
C LEU A 30 -10.60 7.91 3.25
N ALA A 31 -9.57 8.74 3.05
CA ALA A 31 -9.52 10.07 3.67
C ALA A 31 -10.71 10.94 3.22
N ILE A 32 -10.99 10.97 1.92
CA ILE A 32 -12.13 11.71 1.34
C ILE A 32 -13.46 11.15 1.87
N LEU A 33 -13.64 9.83 1.87
CA LEU A 33 -14.87 9.19 2.37
C LEU A 33 -15.11 9.48 3.85
N ARG A 34 -14.04 9.50 4.67
CA ARG A 34 -14.14 9.84 6.10
C ARG A 34 -14.50 11.32 6.30
N ALA A 35 -13.95 12.24 5.50
CA ALA A 35 -14.31 13.66 5.55
C ALA A 35 -15.78 13.89 5.14
N LEU A 36 -16.22 13.22 4.08
CA LEU A 36 -17.62 13.18 3.64
C LEU A 36 -18.55 12.70 4.79
N VAL A 37 -18.18 11.64 5.51
CA VAL A 37 -18.92 11.16 6.69
C VAL A 37 -18.92 12.20 7.82
N ALA A 38 -17.82 12.91 8.03
CA ALA A 38 -17.72 14.00 9.01
C ALA A 38 -18.57 15.23 8.63
N GLY A 39 -19.15 15.25 7.43
CA GLY A 39 -20.03 16.32 6.96
C GLY A 39 -19.33 17.38 6.12
N GLU A 40 -18.08 17.15 5.71
CA GLU A 40 -17.42 18.03 4.75
C GLU A 40 -18.14 17.96 3.39
N THR A 41 -18.37 19.13 2.81
CA THR A 41 -19.10 19.31 1.54
C THR A 41 -18.34 20.16 0.53
N ASP A 42 -17.29 20.88 0.94
CA ASP A 42 -16.48 21.68 0.02
C ASP A 42 -15.64 20.76 -0.89
N PRO A 43 -15.90 20.75 -2.22
CA PRO A 43 -15.15 19.91 -3.14
C PRO A 43 -13.65 20.22 -3.14
N ALA A 44 -13.25 21.47 -2.92
CA ALA A 44 -11.85 21.87 -2.88
C ALA A 44 -11.13 21.33 -1.64
N ALA A 45 -11.78 21.42 -0.46
CA ALA A 45 -11.29 20.80 0.77
C ALA A 45 -11.14 19.29 0.63
N LEU A 46 -12.15 18.61 0.06
CA LEU A 46 -12.12 17.17 -0.17
C LEU A 46 -11.03 16.76 -1.16
N ALA A 47 -10.91 17.45 -2.29
CA ALA A 47 -9.85 17.21 -3.27
C ALA A 47 -8.45 17.48 -2.69
N GLY A 48 -8.34 18.41 -1.74
CA GLY A 48 -7.12 18.69 -0.98
C GLY A 48 -6.57 17.49 -0.20
N LEU A 49 -7.40 16.50 0.13
CA LEU A 49 -6.99 15.28 0.83
C LEU A 49 -6.24 14.28 -0.07
N ALA A 50 -6.21 14.52 -1.39
CA ALA A 50 -5.53 13.65 -2.35
C ALA A 50 -4.02 13.63 -2.13
N ARG A 51 -3.44 12.42 -2.09
CA ARG A 51 -2.00 12.18 -1.90
C ARG A 51 -1.37 11.50 -3.11
N GLY A 52 -0.04 11.62 -3.22
CA GLY A 52 0.76 10.97 -4.27
C GLY A 52 0.25 11.28 -5.68
N ARG A 53 0.09 10.24 -6.50
CA ARG A 53 -0.41 10.34 -7.90
C ARG A 53 -1.82 10.91 -8.02
N MET A 54 -2.62 10.90 -6.96
CA MET A 54 -3.98 11.45 -7.01
C MET A 54 -3.99 12.99 -6.91
N ARG A 55 -2.90 13.60 -6.40
CA ARG A 55 -2.77 15.05 -6.25
C ARG A 55 -2.79 15.79 -7.59
N SER A 56 -2.29 15.19 -8.67
CA SER A 56 -2.36 15.79 -10.00
C SER A 56 -3.78 15.79 -10.60
N LYS A 57 -4.71 15.04 -9.99
CA LYS A 57 -6.11 14.95 -10.44
C LYS A 57 -7.06 15.86 -9.65
N ARG A 58 -6.54 16.80 -8.86
CA ARG A 58 -7.36 17.68 -8.00
C ARG A 58 -8.48 18.42 -8.73
N PRO A 59 -8.26 19.03 -9.92
CA PRO A 59 -9.35 19.69 -10.64
C PRO A 59 -10.50 18.72 -10.99
N ALA A 60 -10.16 17.53 -11.50
CA ALA A 60 -11.16 16.49 -11.80
C ALA A 60 -11.82 15.93 -10.52
N LEU A 61 -11.11 15.90 -9.38
CA LEU A 61 -11.70 15.52 -8.11
C LEU A 61 -12.72 16.56 -7.63
N GLU A 62 -12.42 17.86 -7.76
CA GLU A 62 -13.36 18.92 -7.38
C GLU A 62 -14.67 18.77 -8.15
N GLU A 63 -14.59 18.56 -9.47
CA GLU A 63 -15.78 18.27 -10.30
C GLU A 63 -16.50 16.98 -9.89
N ALA A 64 -15.75 15.92 -9.57
CA ALA A 64 -16.33 14.63 -9.19
C ALA A 64 -16.91 14.61 -7.77
N LEU A 65 -16.49 15.53 -6.90
CA LEU A 65 -16.90 15.62 -5.49
C LEU A 65 -18.01 16.66 -5.28
N ASP A 66 -18.36 17.43 -6.32
CA ASP A 66 -19.50 18.34 -6.31
C ASP A 66 -20.83 17.58 -6.33
N GLY A 67 -21.26 17.21 -5.13
CA GLY A 67 -22.48 16.46 -4.88
C GLY A 67 -23.09 16.80 -3.54
N ARG A 68 -24.28 16.26 -3.28
CA ARG A 68 -25.02 16.50 -2.04
C ARG A 68 -25.28 15.19 -1.34
N MET A 69 -24.56 14.99 -0.25
CA MET A 69 -24.78 13.83 0.60
C MET A 69 -25.63 14.20 1.82
N GLY A 70 -26.79 13.57 1.95
CA GLY A 70 -27.69 13.74 3.07
C GLY A 70 -27.27 12.96 4.33
N ALA A 71 -27.94 13.24 5.45
CA ALA A 71 -27.66 12.57 6.73
C ALA A 71 -27.80 11.04 6.66
N HIS A 72 -28.83 10.55 5.97
CA HIS A 72 -29.04 9.11 5.79
C HIS A 72 -27.92 8.44 4.99
N GLN A 73 -27.49 9.05 3.89
CA GLN A 73 -26.38 8.54 3.08
C GLN A 73 -25.06 8.55 3.86
N ARG A 74 -24.78 9.61 4.64
CA ARG A 74 -23.64 9.65 5.55
C ARG A 74 -23.65 8.51 6.55
N PHE A 75 -24.80 8.23 7.16
CA PHE A 75 -24.95 7.12 8.11
C PHE A 75 -24.63 5.75 7.46
N ILE A 76 -25.16 5.52 6.25
CA ILE A 76 -24.88 4.28 5.51
C ILE A 76 -23.39 4.18 5.20
N LEU A 77 -22.78 5.25 4.68
CA LEU A 77 -21.35 5.29 4.34
C LEU A 77 -20.48 5.04 5.58
N ALA A 78 -20.79 5.67 6.71
CA ALA A 78 -20.08 5.46 7.98
C ALA A 78 -20.12 3.99 8.42
N THR A 79 -21.28 3.33 8.27
CA THR A 79 -21.44 1.91 8.60
C THR A 79 -20.55 1.01 7.74
N MET A 80 -20.42 1.33 6.44
CA MET A 80 -19.55 0.60 5.52
C MET A 80 -18.06 0.82 5.84
N LEU A 81 -17.66 2.06 6.13
CA LEU A 81 -16.27 2.35 6.51
C LEU A 81 -15.86 1.61 7.78
N ARG A 82 -16.74 1.57 8.80
CA ARG A 82 -16.49 0.79 10.02
C ARG A 82 -16.30 -0.70 9.73
N ARG A 83 -17.06 -1.28 8.79
CA ARG A 83 -16.88 -2.69 8.38
C ARG A 83 -15.53 -2.92 7.70
N LEU A 84 -15.08 -1.99 6.86
CA LEU A 84 -13.73 -2.06 6.28
C LEU A 84 -12.65 -2.02 7.37
N ASP A 85 -12.76 -1.08 8.32
CA ASP A 85 -11.82 -0.97 9.43
C ASP A 85 -11.80 -2.23 10.33
N GLU A 86 -12.91 -2.95 10.42
CA GLU A 86 -13.02 -4.23 11.15
C GLU A 86 -12.35 -5.37 10.39
N LEU A 87 -12.57 -5.46 9.08
CA LEU A 87 -11.90 -6.45 8.24
C LEU A 87 -10.38 -6.26 8.26
N ASP A 88 -9.90 -5.02 8.15
CA ASP A 88 -8.47 -4.71 8.22
C ASP A 88 -7.87 -5.12 9.57
N ARG A 89 -8.61 -4.93 10.67
CA ARG A 89 -8.21 -5.38 12.01
C ARG A 89 -8.09 -6.89 12.11
N HIS A 90 -9.07 -7.63 11.58
CA HIS A 90 -9.02 -9.10 11.58
C HIS A 90 -7.85 -9.62 10.74
N ILE A 91 -7.60 -9.03 9.56
CA ILE A 91 -6.43 -9.39 8.74
C ILE A 91 -5.13 -9.19 9.53
N ALA A 92 -4.96 -8.02 10.16
CA ALA A 92 -3.77 -7.73 10.97
C ALA A 92 -3.63 -8.64 12.20
N GLU A 93 -4.73 -9.14 12.77
CA GLU A 93 -4.70 -10.14 13.84
C GLU A 93 -4.23 -11.51 13.34
N HIS A 94 -4.75 -11.97 12.21
CA HIS A 94 -4.32 -13.21 11.57
C HIS A 94 -2.83 -13.17 11.20
N GLU A 95 -2.36 -12.09 10.56
CA GLU A 95 -0.94 -11.91 10.22
C GLU A 95 -0.01 -11.95 11.45
N ARG A 96 -0.47 -11.44 12.59
CA ARG A 96 0.30 -11.49 13.85
C ARG A 96 0.38 -12.90 14.41
N ARG A 97 -0.71 -13.67 14.31
CA ARG A 97 -0.73 -15.07 14.75
C ARG A 97 0.18 -15.95 13.90
N ASP A 98 0.15 -15.77 12.59
CA ASP A 98 0.89 -16.63 11.65
C ASP A 98 2.40 -16.37 11.67
N ARG A 99 2.85 -15.16 12.03
CA ARG A 99 4.27 -14.79 11.98
C ARG A 99 5.15 -15.54 13.00
N GLY A 100 4.58 -16.16 14.04
CA GLY A 100 5.35 -16.77 15.13
C GLY A 100 6.33 -15.79 15.81
N PRO A 101 7.03 -16.19 16.89
CA PRO A 101 8.15 -15.40 17.37
C PRO A 101 9.24 -15.36 16.28
N PRO A 102 9.90 -14.20 16.05
CA PRO A 102 11.04 -14.16 15.14
C PRO A 102 12.05 -15.21 15.59
N ALA A 103 12.54 -16.03 14.67
CA ALA A 103 13.59 -16.99 14.98
C ALA A 103 14.75 -16.23 15.64
N PRO A 104 15.33 -16.74 16.74
CA PRO A 104 16.44 -16.06 17.39
C PRO A 104 17.51 -15.79 16.33
N PHE A 105 17.96 -14.54 16.26
CA PHE A 105 19.11 -14.18 15.44
C PHE A 105 20.27 -15.09 15.85
N ARG A 106 20.60 -16.08 15.01
CA ARG A 106 21.78 -16.91 15.20
C ARG A 106 23.00 -16.03 14.94
N THR A 107 23.53 -15.44 15.99
CA THR A 107 24.87 -14.85 15.97
C THR A 107 25.84 -15.98 16.22
N GLY A 108 26.43 -16.52 15.17
CA GLY A 108 27.43 -17.58 15.28
C GLY A 108 27.37 -18.58 14.15
N ASP A 109 27.89 -18.19 12.99
CA ASP A 109 28.75 -19.05 12.17
C ASP A 109 29.52 -18.18 11.19
N ARG A 110 30.55 -17.51 11.74
CA ARG A 110 31.78 -17.25 11.01
C ARG A 110 32.86 -18.10 11.68
N ALA A 111 32.82 -19.40 11.42
CA ALA A 111 34.08 -20.11 11.24
C ALA A 111 34.64 -19.58 9.92
N VAL A 112 35.54 -18.60 10.02
CA VAL A 112 36.47 -18.31 8.93
C VAL A 112 37.35 -19.55 8.88
N ASP A 113 37.12 -20.41 7.91
CA ASP A 113 38.11 -21.42 7.55
C ASP A 113 39.35 -20.65 7.09
N ASP A 114 40.32 -20.57 8.00
CA ASP A 114 41.69 -20.18 7.74
C ASP A 114 42.27 -21.26 6.83
N ASP A 115 42.24 -21.04 5.51
CA ASP A 115 42.92 -21.87 4.51
C ASP A 115 44.44 -21.82 4.73
N PRO A 116 45.09 -22.85 5.30
CA PRO A 116 46.53 -22.82 5.53
C PRO A 116 47.19 -23.60 4.38
N GLY A 117 47.21 -23.00 3.19
CA GLY A 117 47.56 -23.74 1.98
C GLY A 117 48.35 -22.99 0.89
N ARG A 118 49.04 -21.88 1.19
CA ARG A 118 49.89 -21.21 0.17
C ARG A 118 51.21 -20.63 0.72
N ARG A 119 52.25 -21.46 0.72
CA ARG A 119 53.69 -21.14 0.47
C ARG A 119 54.32 -22.46 -0.01
N SER A 120 55.18 -22.62 -1.01
CA SER A 120 56.11 -21.82 -1.82
C SER A 120 56.50 -22.81 -2.96
N ALA A 121 56.97 -22.49 -4.17
CA ALA A 121 58.09 -21.65 -4.53
C ALA A 121 58.17 -21.57 -6.07
N ASP A 122 58.67 -20.43 -6.51
CA ASP A 122 59.32 -20.13 -7.77
C ASP A 122 60.37 -21.18 -8.21
N ARG A 123 60.37 -21.55 -9.51
CA ARG A 123 61.58 -21.78 -10.33
C ARG A 123 61.27 -21.96 -11.83
N ARG A 124 61.54 -20.90 -12.58
CA ARG A 124 62.34 -20.78 -13.83
C ARG A 124 62.16 -21.77 -15.01
N ASP A 125 62.06 -21.11 -16.17
CA ASP A 125 62.74 -21.38 -17.45
C ASP A 125 62.30 -22.54 -18.38
N ALA A 126 61.55 -22.13 -19.41
CA ALA A 126 61.89 -22.21 -20.84
C ALA A 126 61.90 -23.58 -21.61
N PRO A 127 61.79 -23.54 -22.96
CA PRO A 127 60.99 -24.50 -23.74
C PRO A 127 61.81 -25.45 -24.63
N ARG A 128 61.19 -26.53 -25.15
CA ARG A 128 61.69 -27.22 -26.37
C ARG A 128 60.63 -28.11 -27.06
N ARG A 129 60.21 -27.63 -28.24
CA ARG A 129 60.11 -28.28 -29.56
C ARG A 129 59.96 -29.82 -29.70
N GLU A 130 59.17 -30.16 -30.73
CA GLU A 130 59.18 -31.38 -31.59
C GLU A 130 58.66 -32.68 -30.95
N ARG A 131 58.07 -33.66 -31.64
CA ARG A 131 57.55 -33.94 -32.99
C ARG A 131 56.79 -35.27 -32.82
N GLY A 132 55.82 -35.56 -33.68
CA GLY A 132 55.16 -36.87 -33.77
C GLY A 132 53.95 -36.79 -34.66
#